data_AF-A0A017TEE4-F1
#
_entry.id   AF-A0A017TEE4-F1
#
_cell.length_a   1.000
_cell.length_b   1.000
_cell.length_c   1.000
_cell.angle_alpha   90.00
_cell.angle_beta   90.00
_cell.angle_gamma   90.00
#
_symmetry.space_group_name_H-M   'P 1'
#
loop_
_entity.id
_entity.type
_entity.pdbx_description
1 polymer ?
#
loop_
_entity_poly.entity_id
_entity_poly.type
_entity_poly.pdbx_seq_one_letter_code
_entity_poly.pdbx_strand_id
1 'polypeptide(L)'
;MRLHSSHVRAFALSFAAACALAVTPAAAQSPRDPAAAEALFQAAKADAAKGDWDSACAKLRQSQDLDPAPGTAFRLAECEEQRTRIATAWALYVEVEQRLGPDDERRPLVRERIEAIAPRVPYLTLRAAAGAPGDLEVLRDGVTLAKSALGLALPIDPGRHTLTVRAPGRKEQQFVVELKESEKKELEVAPGEVLPPVAPPGSSEGEGSSGMRTAGFIALGVGAAGAVVAGVTGGLLLSRNATLKDECPNNVCTPEGVDIRDNSGGLFVANYVGWGVGIAGVATGTVLLILSRGKEAPKQGRMSFGATPLPGGGAVLMRGSF
;
A
#
# COMPACT_ATOMS: atom_id res chain seq x y z
N MET A 1 -59.94 -35.96 -4.85
CA MET A 1 -59.07 -35.20 -3.94
C MET A 1 -57.69 -35.85 -3.94
N ARG A 2 -56.70 -35.20 -4.56
CA ARG A 2 -55.30 -35.65 -4.63
C ARG A 2 -54.46 -34.71 -3.77
N LEU A 3 -53.72 -35.23 -2.80
CA LEU A 3 -52.61 -34.54 -2.12
C LEU A 3 -51.45 -35.55 -1.99
N HIS A 4 -50.34 -35.27 -2.67
CA HIS A 4 -49.06 -34.75 -2.12
C HIS A 4 -48.11 -35.86 -1.65
N SER A 5 -46.97 -36.02 -2.35
CA SER A 5 -45.63 -36.08 -1.74
C SER A 5 -44.55 -36.42 -2.77
N SER A 6 -43.88 -35.40 -3.31
CA SER A 6 -42.64 -35.61 -4.06
C SER A 6 -41.82 -34.32 -4.20
N HIS A 7 -41.47 -33.66 -3.10
CA HIS A 7 -40.52 -32.54 -3.09
C HIS A 7 -39.65 -32.49 -1.82
N VAL A 8 -38.99 -33.59 -1.44
CA VAL A 8 -38.13 -33.62 -0.22
C VAL A 8 -36.65 -33.90 -0.50
N ARG A 9 -36.19 -33.95 -1.76
CA ARG A 9 -34.79 -34.34 -2.05
C ARG A 9 -33.90 -33.33 -2.78
N ALA A 10 -34.34 -32.09 -3.00
CA ALA A 10 -33.57 -31.11 -3.78
C ALA A 10 -33.00 -29.91 -3.00
N PHE A 11 -33.17 -29.83 -1.67
CA PHE A 11 -32.79 -28.63 -0.89
C PHE A 11 -31.62 -28.82 0.09
N ALA A 12 -30.87 -29.91 0.00
CA ALA A 12 -29.80 -30.22 0.96
C ALA A 12 -28.36 -29.90 0.47
N LEU A 13 -28.18 -29.38 -0.74
CA LEU A 13 -26.84 -29.14 -1.33
C LEU A 13 -26.46 -27.67 -1.55
N SER A 14 -27.34 -26.72 -1.23
CA SER A 14 -27.09 -25.29 -1.48
C SER A 14 -26.76 -24.46 -0.22
N PHE A 15 -26.70 -25.06 0.97
CA PHE A 15 -26.45 -24.31 2.22
C PHE A 15 -25.02 -24.43 2.77
N ALA A 16 -24.21 -25.37 2.27
CA ALA A 16 -22.84 -25.58 2.77
C ALA A 16 -21.78 -24.66 2.11
N ALA A 17 -22.12 -23.96 1.02
CA ALA A 17 -21.20 -23.09 0.29
C ALA A 17 -21.25 -21.60 0.69
N ALA A 18 -22.18 -21.21 1.59
CA ALA A 18 -22.40 -19.80 1.95
C ALA A 18 -21.73 -19.36 3.27
N CYS A 19 -21.17 -20.28 4.07
CA CYS A 19 -20.55 -19.95 5.36
C CYS A 19 -19.02 -19.79 5.34
N ALA A 20 -18.36 -19.89 4.18
CA ALA A 20 -16.89 -19.83 4.09
C ALA A 20 -16.31 -18.44 3.70
N LEU A 21 -17.13 -17.38 3.62
CA LEU A 21 -16.70 -16.05 3.15
C LEU A 21 -16.74 -14.93 4.21
N ALA A 22 -16.84 -15.25 5.48
CA ALA A 22 -16.83 -14.27 6.57
C ALA A 22 -15.73 -14.54 7.60
N VAL A 23 -14.48 -14.60 7.15
CA VAL A 23 -13.34 -14.26 8.01
C VAL A 23 -12.78 -12.97 7.47
N THR A 24 -13.43 -11.85 7.81
CA THR A 24 -12.72 -10.58 7.80
C THR A 24 -11.59 -10.72 8.83
N PRO A 25 -10.34 -10.39 8.49
CA PRO A 25 -9.34 -10.24 9.53
C PRO A 25 -9.84 -9.08 10.38
N ALA A 26 -10.38 -9.39 11.56
CA ALA A 26 -10.47 -8.39 12.60
C ALA A 26 -9.05 -7.85 12.72
N ALA A 27 -8.87 -6.57 12.39
CA ALA A 27 -7.62 -5.88 12.63
C ALA A 27 -7.31 -6.08 14.11
N ALA A 28 -6.41 -7.02 14.41
CA ALA A 28 -5.93 -7.25 15.75
C ALA A 28 -5.27 -5.95 16.15
N GLN A 29 -5.94 -5.16 16.99
CA GLN A 29 -5.31 -4.06 17.69
C GLN A 29 -4.11 -4.68 18.39
N SER A 30 -2.91 -4.20 18.08
CA SER A 30 -1.69 -4.64 18.74
C SER A 30 -1.95 -4.69 20.25
N PRO A 31 -1.65 -5.80 20.93
CA PRO A 31 -1.85 -5.88 22.37
C PRO A 31 -1.12 -4.73 23.05
N ARG A 32 -1.79 -4.03 23.99
CA ARG A 32 -1.11 -3.04 24.84
C ARG A 32 0.04 -3.72 25.57
N ASP A 33 1.17 -3.02 25.68
CA ASP A 33 2.33 -3.46 26.45
C ASP A 33 2.81 -2.34 27.39
N PRO A 34 2.19 -2.23 28.58
CA PRO A 34 2.56 -1.18 29.54
C PRO A 34 4.00 -1.29 30.06
N ALA A 35 4.56 -2.49 30.11
CA ALA A 35 5.92 -2.70 30.62
C ALA A 35 6.96 -2.18 29.61
N ALA A 36 6.80 -2.50 28.33
CA ALA A 36 7.63 -1.95 27.27
C ALA A 36 7.44 -0.44 27.14
N ALA A 37 6.20 0.05 27.24
CA ALA A 37 5.91 1.49 27.20
C ALA A 37 6.61 2.27 28.32
N GLU A 38 6.61 1.75 29.55
CA GLU A 38 7.30 2.37 30.70
C GLU A 38 8.82 2.35 30.53
N ALA A 39 9.39 1.25 30.04
CA ALA A 39 10.83 1.19 29.75
C ALA A 39 11.25 2.24 28.72
N LEU A 40 10.46 2.39 27.64
CA LEU A 40 10.69 3.42 26.62
C LEU A 40 10.53 4.83 27.18
N PHE A 41 9.55 5.06 28.06
CA PHE A 41 9.33 6.36 28.71
C PHE A 41 10.52 6.77 29.58
N GLN A 42 11.04 5.87 30.42
CA GLN A 42 12.20 6.17 31.26
C GLN A 42 13.48 6.38 30.42
N ALA A 43 13.67 5.58 29.36
CA ALA A 43 14.77 5.78 28.42
C ALA A 43 14.67 7.14 27.72
N ALA A 44 13.46 7.55 27.31
CA ALA A 44 13.25 8.87 26.71
C ALA A 44 13.58 10.02 27.67
N LYS A 45 13.20 9.90 28.96
CA LYS A 45 13.58 10.89 29.98
C LYS A 45 15.09 11.00 30.15
N ALA A 46 15.80 9.87 30.14
CA ALA A 46 17.25 9.86 30.24
C ALA A 46 17.93 10.54 29.05
N ASP A 47 17.36 10.41 27.85
CA ASP A 47 17.89 11.05 26.64
C ASP A 47 17.53 12.54 26.56
N ALA A 48 16.30 12.91 26.96
CA ALA A 48 15.89 14.30 27.11
C ALA A 48 16.79 15.05 28.11
N ALA A 49 17.17 14.41 29.22
CA ALA A 49 18.10 15.00 30.21
C ALA A 49 19.51 15.27 29.64
N LYS A 50 19.89 14.61 28.55
CA LYS A 50 21.15 14.85 27.82
C LYS A 50 20.97 15.86 26.67
N GLY A 51 19.76 16.35 26.42
CA GLY A 51 19.42 17.17 25.25
C GLY A 51 19.29 16.40 23.94
N ASP A 52 19.25 15.07 23.97
CA ASP A 52 19.02 14.22 22.79
C ASP A 52 17.51 14.11 22.52
N TRP A 53 16.96 15.20 21.98
CA TRP A 53 15.52 15.32 21.73
C TRP A 53 15.03 14.41 20.61
N ASP A 54 15.86 14.10 19.60
CA ASP A 54 15.47 13.19 18.52
C ASP A 54 15.21 11.78 19.04
N SER A 55 16.15 11.25 19.85
CA SER A 55 16.02 9.95 20.49
C SER A 55 14.87 9.92 21.51
N ALA A 56 14.74 10.97 22.33
CA ALA A 56 13.67 11.07 23.33
C ALA A 56 12.28 11.06 22.69
N CYS A 57 12.05 11.87 21.65
CA CYS A 57 10.77 11.93 20.93
C CYS A 57 10.41 10.61 20.28
N ALA A 58 11.38 9.94 19.66
CA ALA A 58 11.15 8.63 19.02
C ALA A 58 10.68 7.58 20.06
N LYS A 59 11.33 7.53 21.22
CA LYS A 59 10.96 6.62 22.30
C LYS A 59 9.63 6.97 22.96
N LEU A 60 9.33 8.26 23.15
CA LEU A 60 8.02 8.71 23.66
C LEU A 60 6.89 8.36 22.70
N ARG A 61 7.10 8.47 21.39
CA ARG A 61 6.11 8.06 20.39
C ARG A 61 5.82 6.57 20.46
N GLN A 62 6.87 5.74 20.51
CA GLN A 62 6.71 4.29 20.67
C GLN A 62 6.02 3.92 22.00
N SER A 63 6.39 4.60 23.10
CA SER A 63 5.72 4.44 24.40
C SER A 63 4.22 4.77 24.29
N GLN A 64 3.87 5.89 23.64
CA GLN A 64 2.49 6.31 23.42
C GLN A 64 1.72 5.32 22.52
N ASP A 65 2.37 4.74 21.51
CA ASP A 65 1.76 3.77 20.60
C ASP A 65 1.46 2.43 21.31
N LEU A 66 2.32 2.02 22.25
CA LEU A 66 2.17 0.78 23.03
C LEU A 66 1.17 0.91 24.19
N ASP A 67 1.19 2.06 24.87
CA ASP A 67 0.29 2.33 26.01
C ASP A 67 -0.11 3.82 26.05
N PRO A 68 -1.17 4.23 25.32
CA PRO A 68 -1.54 5.64 25.21
C PRO A 68 -1.94 6.27 26.55
N ALA A 69 -1.18 7.26 27.03
CA ALA A 69 -1.42 7.92 28.31
C ALA A 69 -1.29 9.46 28.20
N PRO A 70 -2.13 10.25 28.91
CA PRO A 70 -2.00 11.72 28.87
C PRO A 70 -0.63 12.24 29.32
N GLY A 71 0.01 11.56 30.28
CA GLY A 71 1.36 11.92 30.74
C GLY A 71 2.43 11.72 29.67
N THR A 72 2.37 10.62 28.92
CA THR A 72 3.29 10.34 27.81
C THR A 72 3.06 11.30 26.65
N ALA A 73 1.80 11.57 26.28
CA ALA A 73 1.45 12.58 25.26
C ALA A 73 1.95 13.99 25.63
N PHE A 74 1.83 14.39 26.91
CA PHE A 74 2.37 15.68 27.38
C PHE A 74 3.89 15.76 27.23
N ARG A 75 4.62 14.69 27.60
CA ARG A 75 6.07 14.63 27.43
C ARG A 75 6.48 14.62 25.95
N LEU A 76 5.72 13.94 25.11
CA LEU A 76 5.92 13.97 23.66
C LEU A 76 5.72 15.38 23.11
N ALA A 77 4.70 16.11 23.58
CA ALA A 77 4.47 17.51 23.20
C ALA A 77 5.65 18.42 23.57
N GLU A 78 6.18 18.31 24.79
CA GLU A 78 7.37 19.07 25.22
C GLU A 78 8.58 18.77 24.33
N CYS A 79 8.76 17.50 23.97
CA CYS A 79 9.86 17.10 23.10
C CYS A 79 9.72 17.65 21.66
N GLU A 80 8.52 17.60 21.09
CA GLU A 80 8.27 18.17 19.75
C GLU A 80 8.42 19.70 19.74
N GLU A 81 8.08 20.38 20.84
CA GLU A 81 8.32 21.81 21.02
C GLU A 81 9.82 22.15 20.97
N GLN A 82 10.68 21.36 21.65
CA GLN A 82 12.14 21.52 21.60
C GLN A 82 12.71 21.32 20.20
N ARG A 83 12.04 20.49 19.38
CA ARG A 83 12.41 20.22 17.98
C ARG A 83 11.76 21.18 16.99
N THR A 84 11.16 22.28 17.46
CA THR A 84 10.48 23.29 16.63
C THR A 84 9.28 22.75 15.83
N ARG A 85 8.74 21.59 16.21
CA ARG A 85 7.51 21.01 15.64
C ARG A 85 6.30 21.55 16.39
N ILE A 86 6.12 22.87 16.30
CA ILE A 86 5.20 23.65 17.14
C ILE A 86 3.72 23.29 16.94
N ALA A 87 3.30 22.99 15.71
CA ALA A 87 1.92 22.58 15.44
C ALA A 87 1.64 21.17 15.97
N THR A 88 2.60 20.26 15.83
CA THR A 88 2.52 18.91 16.40
C THR A 88 2.44 18.98 17.93
N ALA A 89 3.31 19.78 18.57
CA ALA A 89 3.29 19.98 20.02
C ALA A 89 1.94 20.55 20.50
N TRP A 90 1.41 21.58 19.82
CA TRP A 90 0.10 22.16 20.14
C TRP A 90 -1.04 21.15 20.05
N ALA A 91 -1.09 20.35 18.98
CA ALA A 91 -2.10 19.32 18.83
C ALA A 91 -2.04 18.27 19.96
N LEU A 92 -0.83 17.86 20.37
CA LEU A 92 -0.64 16.92 21.48
C LEU A 92 -1.09 17.52 22.82
N TYR A 93 -0.77 18.78 23.13
CA TYR A 93 -1.26 19.39 24.37
C TYR A 93 -2.80 19.51 24.38
N VAL A 94 -3.42 19.84 23.24
CA VAL A 94 -4.88 19.86 23.11
C VAL A 94 -5.47 18.46 23.32
N GLU A 95 -4.85 17.41 22.77
CA GLU A 95 -5.25 16.02 23.04
C GLU A 95 -5.17 15.69 24.53
N VAL A 96 -4.08 16.09 25.19
CA VAL A 96 -3.92 15.90 26.64
C VAL A 96 -5.06 16.58 27.37
N GLU A 97 -5.35 17.86 27.10
CA GLU A 97 -6.45 18.57 27.77
C GLU A 97 -7.79 17.85 27.59
N GLN A 98 -8.09 17.37 26.37
CA GLN A 98 -9.35 16.66 26.07
C GLN A 98 -9.49 15.33 26.80
N ARG A 99 -8.37 14.69 27.14
CA ARG A 99 -8.34 13.40 27.85
C ARG A 99 -8.33 13.55 29.37
N LEU A 100 -8.09 14.75 29.89
CA LEU A 100 -8.14 15.04 31.33
C LEU A 100 -9.59 15.29 31.77
N GLY A 101 -9.94 14.80 32.97
CA GLY A 101 -11.24 15.10 33.59
C GLY A 101 -11.37 16.60 33.92
N PRO A 102 -12.59 17.13 34.03
CA PRO A 102 -12.81 18.56 34.23
C PRO A 102 -12.08 19.14 35.45
N ASP A 103 -11.97 18.36 36.53
CA ASP A 103 -11.36 18.72 37.82
C ASP A 103 -9.92 18.21 37.98
N ASP A 104 -9.29 17.71 36.92
CA ASP A 104 -7.91 17.21 37.00
C ASP A 104 -6.93 18.38 37.23
N GLU A 105 -6.13 18.28 38.29
CA GLU A 105 -5.19 19.32 38.73
C GLU A 105 -4.12 19.67 37.69
N ARG A 106 -3.90 18.81 36.68
CA ARG A 106 -2.94 19.05 35.59
C ARG A 106 -3.48 20.01 34.52
N ARG A 107 -4.80 20.22 34.45
CA ARG A 107 -5.41 21.03 33.37
C ARG A 107 -4.91 22.48 33.29
N PRO A 108 -4.72 23.22 34.40
CA PRO A 108 -4.16 24.57 34.34
C PRO A 108 -2.78 24.60 33.65
N LEU A 109 -1.90 23.67 33.99
CA LEU A 109 -0.58 23.55 33.36
C LEU A 109 -0.67 23.26 31.86
N VAL A 110 -1.56 22.34 31.46
CA VAL A 110 -1.75 22.01 30.04
C VAL A 110 -2.30 23.21 29.26
N ARG A 111 -3.27 23.94 29.81
CA ARG A 111 -3.80 25.16 29.18
C ARG A 111 -2.76 26.24 29.04
N GLU A 112 -1.96 26.48 30.07
CA GLU A 112 -0.85 27.44 30.02
C GLU A 112 0.10 27.11 28.84
N ARG A 113 0.44 25.83 28.65
CA ARG A 113 1.26 25.40 27.50
C ARG A 113 0.57 25.65 26.17
N ILE A 114 -0.71 25.28 26.03
CA ILE A 114 -1.49 25.51 24.81
C ILE A 114 -1.51 27.01 24.46
N GLU A 115 -1.82 27.87 25.43
CA GLU A 115 -1.91 29.31 25.24
C GLU A 115 -0.56 29.95 24.91
N ALA A 116 0.53 29.47 25.52
CA ALA A 116 1.87 29.98 25.28
C ALA A 116 2.36 29.71 23.84
N ILE A 117 2.04 28.54 23.27
CA ILE A 117 2.54 28.16 21.93
C ILE A 117 1.54 28.49 20.81
N ALA A 118 0.24 28.64 21.10
CA ALA A 118 -0.79 28.91 20.09
C ALA A 118 -0.45 30.07 19.13
N PRO A 119 0.14 31.21 19.59
CA PRO A 119 0.52 32.31 18.69
C PRO A 119 1.65 31.95 17.72
N ARG A 120 2.45 30.92 18.02
CA ARG A 120 3.60 30.46 17.22
C ARG A 120 3.21 29.44 16.17
N VAL A 121 2.03 28.81 16.29
CA VAL A 121 1.56 27.77 15.36
C VAL A 121 1.33 28.37 13.97
N PRO A 122 2.02 27.89 12.91
CA PRO A 122 1.71 28.24 11.53
C PRO A 122 0.42 27.58 11.06
N TYR A 123 -0.29 28.24 10.16
CA TYR A 123 -1.49 27.73 9.53
C TYR A 123 -1.42 27.78 8.01
N LEU A 124 -1.82 26.69 7.36
CA LEU A 124 -1.94 26.61 5.90
C LEU A 124 -3.38 26.29 5.52
N THR A 125 -3.96 27.14 4.68
CA THR A 125 -5.27 26.91 4.06
C THR A 125 -5.06 26.45 2.63
N LEU A 126 -5.49 25.23 2.31
CA LEU A 126 -5.43 24.69 0.95
C LEU A 126 -6.79 24.83 0.27
N ARG A 127 -6.86 25.60 -0.82
CA ARG A 127 -8.08 25.78 -1.61
C ARG A 127 -7.95 25.00 -2.92
N ALA A 128 -8.95 24.20 -3.27
CA ALA A 128 -9.01 23.61 -4.60
C ALA A 128 -9.25 24.72 -5.63
N ALA A 129 -8.48 24.72 -6.72
CA ALA A 129 -8.66 25.69 -7.80
C ALA A 129 -10.05 25.63 -8.42
N ALA A 130 -10.52 26.75 -8.96
CA ALA A 130 -11.79 26.80 -9.68
C ALA A 130 -11.77 25.81 -10.86
N GLY A 131 -12.71 24.86 -10.87
CA GLY A 131 -12.78 23.79 -11.88
C GLY A 131 -11.92 22.56 -11.60
N ALA A 132 -11.32 22.45 -10.41
CA ALA A 132 -10.70 21.21 -9.97
C ALA A 132 -11.74 20.07 -9.89
N PRO A 133 -11.38 18.83 -10.28
CA PRO A 133 -12.27 17.67 -10.17
C PRO A 133 -12.75 17.42 -8.74
N GLY A 134 -13.98 16.92 -8.56
CA GLY A 134 -14.53 16.60 -7.23
C GLY A 134 -13.86 15.39 -6.54
N ASP A 135 -13.14 14.58 -7.31
CA ASP A 135 -12.31 13.45 -6.90
C ASP A 135 -10.83 13.83 -6.73
N LEU A 136 -10.54 15.12 -6.56
CA LEU A 136 -9.23 15.62 -6.16
C LEU A 136 -8.77 14.98 -4.84
N GLU A 137 -7.53 14.49 -4.84
CA GLU A 137 -6.81 14.05 -3.66
C GLU A 137 -5.61 14.97 -3.41
N VAL A 138 -5.47 15.43 -2.18
CA VAL A 138 -4.33 16.25 -1.75
C VAL A 138 -3.61 15.51 -0.64
N LEU A 139 -2.32 15.27 -0.82
CA LEU A 139 -1.45 14.69 0.18
C LEU A 139 -0.51 15.77 0.70
N ARG A 140 -0.33 15.84 2.01
CA ARG A 140 0.70 16.65 2.66
C ARG A 140 1.75 15.73 3.24
N ASP A 141 2.98 15.86 2.76
CA ASP A 141 4.13 15.03 3.19
C ASP A 141 3.84 13.53 3.08
N GLY A 142 3.11 13.13 2.04
CA GLY A 142 2.69 11.75 1.80
C GLY A 142 1.43 11.30 2.55
N VAL A 143 0.87 12.14 3.44
CA VAL A 143 -0.37 11.84 4.18
C VAL A 143 -1.57 12.44 3.44
N THR A 144 -2.53 11.59 3.05
CA THR A 144 -3.78 12.03 2.39
C THR A 144 -4.61 12.90 3.33
N LEU A 145 -4.93 14.11 2.89
CA LEU A 145 -5.82 15.01 3.59
C LEU A 145 -7.28 14.65 3.31
N ALA A 146 -8.12 14.72 4.34
CA ALA A 146 -9.56 14.61 4.17
C ALA A 146 -10.06 15.76 3.27
N LYS A 147 -11.01 15.48 2.37
CA LYS A 147 -11.58 16.52 1.49
C LYS A 147 -12.21 17.67 2.28
N SER A 148 -12.79 17.38 3.44
CA SER A 148 -13.35 18.38 4.36
C SER A 148 -12.32 19.31 4.98
N ALA A 149 -11.03 18.97 4.92
CA ALA A 149 -9.94 19.81 5.39
C ALA A 149 -9.58 20.92 4.40
N LEU A 150 -9.99 20.80 3.12
CA LEU A 150 -9.77 21.84 2.12
C LEU A 150 -10.62 23.09 2.45
N GLY A 151 -9.98 24.25 2.40
CA GLY A 151 -10.57 25.54 2.78
C GLY A 151 -10.52 25.84 4.29
N LEU A 152 -10.07 24.90 5.12
CA LEU A 152 -9.80 25.13 6.54
C LEU A 152 -8.35 25.53 6.77
N ALA A 153 -8.11 26.39 7.77
CA ALA A 153 -6.78 26.74 8.23
C ALA A 153 -6.22 25.58 9.06
N LEU A 154 -5.34 24.77 8.46
CA LEU A 154 -4.76 23.61 9.14
C LEU A 154 -3.48 24.01 9.87
N PRO A 155 -3.31 23.63 11.15
CA PRO A 155 -2.04 23.82 11.84
C PRO A 155 -0.97 22.92 11.21
N ILE A 156 0.15 23.51 10.80
CA ILE A 156 1.28 22.80 10.17
C ILE A 156 2.57 23.27 10.83
N ASP A 157 3.51 22.35 11.05
CA ASP A 157 4.80 22.70 11.62
C ASP A 157 5.56 23.69 10.74
N PRO A 158 6.47 24.50 11.31
CA PRO A 158 7.41 25.27 10.53
C PRO A 158 8.32 24.38 9.68
N GLY A 159 8.80 24.95 8.58
CA GLY A 159 9.72 24.30 7.65
C GLY A 159 9.09 23.99 6.29
N ARG A 160 9.73 23.08 5.57
CA ARG A 160 9.39 22.75 4.18
C ARG A 160 8.43 21.57 4.13
N HIS A 161 7.29 21.78 3.47
CA HIS A 161 6.26 20.78 3.24
C HIS A 161 6.06 20.53 1.74
N THR A 162 5.81 19.26 1.39
CA THR A 162 5.51 18.86 0.02
C THR A 162 4.04 18.49 -0.08
N LEU A 163 3.33 19.22 -0.92
CA LEU A 163 1.93 18.97 -1.23
C LEU A 163 1.86 18.27 -2.58
N THR A 164 1.18 17.13 -2.62
CA THR A 164 0.98 16.34 -3.82
C THR A 164 -0.49 16.32 -4.15
N VAL A 165 -0.83 16.71 -5.38
CA VAL A 165 -2.21 16.86 -5.82
C VAL A 165 -2.45 15.91 -6.98
N ARG A 166 -3.42 15.01 -6.80
CA ARG A 166 -3.78 13.96 -7.75
C ARG A 166 -5.25 14.07 -8.10
N ALA A 167 -5.58 13.75 -9.33
CA ALA A 167 -6.95 13.54 -9.77
C ALA A 167 -6.96 12.50 -10.90
N PRO A 168 -8.00 11.66 -11.00
CA PRO A 168 -8.15 10.72 -12.10
C PRO A 168 -8.05 11.41 -13.47
N GLY A 169 -7.30 10.78 -14.39
CA GLY A 169 -7.08 11.31 -15.74
C GLY A 169 -6.21 12.56 -15.81
N ARG A 170 -5.50 12.93 -14.74
CA ARG A 170 -4.59 14.08 -14.71
C ARG A 170 -3.21 13.69 -14.20
N LYS A 171 -2.20 14.45 -14.62
CA LYS A 171 -0.84 14.33 -14.05
C LYS A 171 -0.88 14.73 -12.58
N GLU A 172 -0.09 14.04 -11.76
CA GLU A 172 0.21 14.49 -10.41
C GLU A 172 0.95 15.84 -10.48
N GLN A 173 0.57 16.76 -9.60
CA GLN A 173 1.26 18.05 -9.44
C GLN A 173 1.80 18.16 -8.01
N GLN A 174 3.04 18.62 -7.88
CA GLN A 174 3.67 18.88 -6.59
C GLN A 174 3.83 20.38 -6.34
N PHE A 175 3.57 20.79 -5.10
CA PHE A 175 3.81 22.14 -4.60
C PHE A 175 4.72 22.04 -3.38
N VAL A 176 5.77 22.86 -3.35
CA VAL A 176 6.63 22.98 -2.18
C VAL A 176 6.30 24.27 -1.48
N VAL A 177 5.94 24.19 -0.20
CA VAL A 177 5.65 25.35 0.63
C VAL A 177 6.59 25.35 1.82
N GLU A 178 7.17 26.52 2.11
CA GLU A 178 7.90 26.77 3.33
C GLU A 178 7.04 27.66 4.22
N LEU A 179 6.92 27.28 5.49
CA LEU A 179 6.16 27.99 6.53
C LEU A 179 7.10 28.39 7.67
N LYS A 180 6.94 29.62 8.16
CA LYS A 180 7.61 30.12 9.36
C LYS A 180 6.65 30.08 10.56
N GLU A 181 7.20 30.15 11.77
CA GLU A 181 6.38 30.35 12.98
C GLU A 181 5.42 31.54 12.82
N SER A 182 4.21 31.38 13.34
CA SER A 182 3.12 32.36 13.26
C SER A 182 2.61 32.70 11.85
N GLU A 183 3.15 32.07 10.79
CA GLU A 183 2.74 32.35 9.42
C GLU A 183 1.35 31.78 9.14
N LYS A 184 0.50 32.59 8.51
CA LYS A 184 -0.78 32.15 7.95
C LYS A 184 -0.71 32.27 6.44
N LYS A 185 -0.81 31.15 5.75
CA LYS A 185 -0.65 31.08 4.29
C LYS A 185 -1.87 30.44 3.66
N GLU A 186 -2.33 31.00 2.57
CA GLU A 186 -3.31 30.36 1.71
C GLU A 186 -2.62 29.93 0.41
N LEU A 187 -2.91 28.72 -0.04
CA LEU A 187 -2.42 28.18 -1.30
C LEU A 187 -3.57 27.56 -2.07
N GLU A 188 -3.74 28.03 -3.30
CA GLU A 188 -4.62 27.38 -4.26
C GLU A 188 -3.87 26.22 -4.94
N VAL A 189 -4.49 25.04 -4.95
CA VAL A 189 -3.92 23.80 -5.45
C VAL A 189 -4.78 23.21 -6.55
N ALA A 190 -4.12 22.72 -7.59
CA ALA A 190 -4.75 22.07 -8.74
C ALA A 190 -3.94 20.84 -9.15
N PRO A 191 -4.60 19.79 -9.65
CA PRO A 191 -3.91 18.68 -10.29
C PRO A 191 -3.30 19.15 -11.61
N GLY A 192 -2.34 18.40 -12.14
CA GLY A 192 -1.66 18.74 -13.37
C GLY A 192 -2.56 18.67 -14.61
N GLU A 193 -1.92 18.78 -15.77
CA GLU A 193 -2.59 18.68 -17.06
C GLU A 193 -3.40 17.40 -17.20
N VAL A 194 -4.51 17.48 -17.94
CA VAL A 194 -5.28 16.31 -18.35
C VAL A 194 -4.35 15.38 -19.12
N LEU A 195 -4.23 14.15 -18.65
CA LEU A 195 -3.50 13.13 -19.38
C LEU A 195 -4.24 12.89 -20.69
N PRO A 196 -3.53 12.80 -21.82
CA PRO A 196 -4.17 12.40 -23.07
C PRO A 196 -4.90 11.09 -22.81
N PRO A 197 -6.15 10.93 -23.29
CA PRO A 197 -6.87 9.67 -23.14
C PRO A 197 -5.95 8.59 -23.67
N VAL A 198 -5.59 7.64 -22.80
CA VAL A 198 -4.87 6.45 -23.23
C VAL A 198 -5.78 5.84 -24.28
N ALA A 199 -5.39 5.95 -25.55
CA ALA A 199 -6.11 5.29 -26.61
C ALA A 199 -6.26 3.84 -26.13
N PRO A 200 -7.49 3.27 -26.08
CA PRO A 200 -7.64 1.86 -25.73
C PRO A 200 -6.60 1.14 -26.57
N PRO A 201 -5.72 0.31 -25.97
CA PRO A 201 -4.61 -0.30 -26.69
C PRO A 201 -5.22 -0.81 -27.98
N GLY A 202 -4.83 -0.17 -29.09
CA GLY A 202 -5.46 -0.44 -30.37
C GLY A 202 -5.45 -1.94 -30.48
N SER A 203 -6.63 -2.55 -30.62
CA SER A 203 -6.73 -3.96 -30.88
C SER A 203 -5.84 -4.18 -32.08
N SER A 204 -4.63 -4.69 -31.83
CA SER A 204 -3.74 -5.20 -32.85
C SER A 204 -4.44 -6.45 -33.35
N GLU A 205 -5.49 -6.25 -34.14
CA GLU A 205 -6.04 -7.23 -35.06
C GLU A 205 -4.95 -7.46 -36.10
N GLY A 206 -4.01 -8.33 -35.72
CA GLY A 206 -2.88 -8.68 -36.56
C GLY A 206 -1.68 -9.14 -35.76
N GLU A 207 -1.75 -10.31 -35.10
CA GLU A 207 -0.69 -11.31 -35.21
C GLU A 207 -1.14 -12.65 -34.60
N GLY A 208 -1.53 -13.57 -35.48
CA GLY A 208 -2.01 -14.90 -35.12
C GLY A 208 -0.99 -15.70 -34.33
N SER A 209 -1.47 -16.47 -33.34
CA SER A 209 -0.86 -17.58 -32.58
C SER A 209 0.55 -17.42 -31.98
N SER A 210 1.32 -16.40 -32.37
CA SER A 210 2.72 -16.12 -32.02
C SER A 210 2.82 -15.30 -30.73
N GLY A 211 2.06 -14.20 -30.61
CA GLY A 211 2.11 -13.33 -29.42
C GLY A 211 1.66 -14.00 -28.12
N MET A 212 0.67 -14.90 -28.21
CA MET A 212 0.15 -15.63 -27.05
C MET A 212 1.11 -16.72 -26.55
N ARG A 213 1.97 -17.26 -27.44
CA ARG A 213 3.09 -18.14 -27.05
C ARG A 213 4.18 -17.36 -26.33
N THR A 214 4.58 -16.22 -26.87
CA THR A 214 5.57 -15.33 -26.24
C THR A 214 5.11 -14.88 -24.85
N ALA A 215 3.84 -14.46 -24.71
CA ALA A 215 3.25 -14.11 -23.42
C ALA A 215 3.22 -15.30 -22.45
N GLY A 216 2.91 -16.51 -22.95
CA GLY A 216 2.95 -17.74 -22.16
C GLY A 216 4.35 -18.06 -21.61
N PHE A 217 5.40 -17.92 -22.43
CA PHE A 217 6.79 -18.11 -21.99
C PHE A 217 7.26 -17.04 -21.01
N ILE A 218 6.88 -15.78 -21.21
CA ILE A 218 7.20 -14.69 -20.26
C ILE A 218 6.53 -14.96 -18.90
N ALA A 219 5.25 -15.32 -18.90
CA ALA A 219 4.52 -15.63 -17.65
C ALA A 219 5.13 -16.85 -16.92
N LEU A 220 5.53 -17.89 -17.65
CA LEU A 220 6.25 -19.02 -17.06
C LEU A 220 7.62 -18.62 -16.49
N GLY A 221 8.38 -17.77 -17.19
CA GLY A 221 9.67 -17.28 -16.72
C GLY A 221 9.55 -16.47 -15.42
N VAL A 222 8.56 -15.58 -15.33
CA VAL A 222 8.26 -14.83 -14.10
C VAL A 222 7.81 -15.76 -12.98
N GLY A 223 6.96 -16.75 -13.29
CA GLY A 223 6.55 -17.77 -12.31
C GLY A 223 7.72 -18.59 -11.78
N ALA A 224 8.65 -19.01 -12.63
CA ALA A 224 9.85 -19.74 -12.22
C ALA A 224 10.76 -18.89 -11.32
N ALA A 225 10.97 -17.62 -11.66
CA ALA A 225 11.74 -16.71 -10.81
C ALA A 225 11.09 -16.53 -9.42
N GLY A 226 9.77 -16.38 -9.36
CA GLY A 226 9.01 -16.33 -8.10
C GLY A 226 9.18 -17.59 -7.25
N ALA A 227 9.11 -18.78 -7.88
CA ALA A 227 9.33 -20.05 -7.20
C ALA A 227 10.76 -20.21 -6.66
N VAL A 228 11.78 -19.73 -7.39
CA VAL A 228 13.18 -19.73 -6.90
C VAL A 228 13.32 -18.85 -5.66
N VAL A 229 12.76 -17.63 -5.69
CA VAL A 229 12.78 -16.72 -4.53
C VAL A 229 12.08 -17.37 -3.33
N ALA A 230 10.92 -18.00 -3.54
CA ALA A 230 10.21 -18.73 -2.49
C ALA A 230 11.01 -19.92 -1.94
N GLY A 231 11.67 -20.69 -2.80
CA GLY A 231 12.52 -21.81 -2.38
C GLY A 231 13.70 -21.37 -1.53
N VAL A 232 14.41 -20.31 -1.95
CA VAL A 232 15.56 -19.76 -1.21
C VAL A 232 15.12 -19.18 0.14
N THR A 233 14.09 -18.34 0.14
CA THR A 233 13.60 -17.70 1.38
C THR A 233 12.96 -18.71 2.32
N GLY A 234 12.22 -19.70 1.80
CA GLY A 234 11.69 -20.82 2.57
C GLY A 234 12.80 -21.67 3.21
N GLY A 235 13.88 -21.96 2.49
CA GLY A 235 15.05 -22.66 3.04
C GLY A 235 15.73 -21.88 4.17
N LEU A 236 15.90 -20.57 4.00
CA LEU A 236 16.45 -19.69 5.04
C LEU A 236 15.53 -19.62 6.27
N LEU A 237 14.21 -19.55 6.07
CA LEU A 237 13.23 -19.56 7.16
C LEU A 237 13.24 -20.89 7.93
N LEU A 238 13.38 -22.03 7.24
CA LEU A 238 13.53 -23.33 7.89
C LEU A 238 14.81 -23.40 8.74
N SER A 239 15.92 -22.88 8.20
CA SER A 239 17.19 -22.80 8.93
C SER A 239 17.08 -21.91 10.17
N ARG A 240 16.47 -20.72 10.05
CA ARG A 240 16.27 -19.80 11.18
C ARG A 240 15.31 -20.38 12.21
N ASN A 241 14.28 -21.09 11.78
CA ASN A 241 13.34 -21.75 12.68
C ASN A 241 14.01 -22.89 13.46
N ALA A 242 15.01 -23.57 12.89
CA ALA A 242 15.82 -24.54 13.64
C ALA A 242 16.62 -23.83 14.74
N THR A 243 17.31 -22.73 14.41
CA THR A 243 18.05 -21.93 15.39
C THR A 243 17.14 -21.35 16.48
N LEU A 244 15.93 -20.91 16.13
CA LEU A 244 14.97 -20.40 17.12
C LEU A 244 14.52 -21.45 18.13
N LYS A 245 14.52 -22.75 17.79
CA LYS A 245 14.20 -23.80 18.76
C LYS A 245 15.28 -23.95 19.82
N ASP A 246 16.53 -23.74 19.43
CA ASP A 246 17.69 -23.84 20.33
C ASP A 246 17.85 -22.56 21.16
N GLU A 247 17.61 -21.40 20.53
CA GLU A 247 17.78 -20.06 21.14
C GLU A 247 16.53 -19.56 21.90
N CYS A 248 15.38 -20.21 21.74
CA CYS A 248 14.14 -19.88 22.46
C CYS A 248 13.48 -21.08 23.16
N PRO A 249 14.14 -21.74 24.13
CA PRO A 249 13.53 -22.81 24.91
C PRO A 249 12.38 -22.27 25.80
N ASN A 250 11.25 -22.97 25.84
CA ASN A 250 10.09 -22.65 26.69
C ASN A 250 9.55 -21.22 26.54
N ASN A 251 9.58 -20.64 25.33
CA ASN A 251 9.18 -19.26 25.04
C ASN A 251 10.05 -18.18 25.74
N VAL A 252 11.25 -18.54 26.20
CA VAL A 252 12.24 -17.59 26.71
C VAL A 252 13.41 -17.56 25.72
N CYS A 253 13.61 -16.41 25.07
CA CYS A 253 14.63 -16.25 24.04
C CYS A 253 15.92 -15.60 24.57
N THR A 254 17.06 -16.03 24.02
CA THR A 254 18.34 -15.31 24.12
C THR A 254 18.30 -14.01 23.29
N PRO A 255 19.23 -13.06 23.50
CA PRO A 255 19.35 -11.87 22.66
C PRO A 255 19.50 -12.21 21.16
N GLU A 256 20.26 -13.25 20.83
CA GLU A 256 20.40 -13.77 19.48
C GLU A 256 19.07 -14.32 18.93
N GLY A 257 18.30 -15.04 19.74
CA GLY A 257 16.96 -15.53 19.36
C GLY A 257 15.97 -14.40 19.07
N VAL A 258 16.03 -13.31 19.83
CA VAL A 258 15.21 -12.10 19.59
C VAL A 258 15.58 -11.42 18.28
N ASP A 259 16.87 -11.24 17.99
CA ASP A 259 17.33 -10.64 16.72
C ASP A 259 16.87 -11.47 15.51
N ILE A 260 17.01 -12.80 15.57
CA ILE A 260 16.57 -13.69 14.50
C ILE A 260 15.06 -13.57 14.27
N ARG A 261 14.25 -13.49 15.34
CA ARG A 261 12.80 -13.35 15.25
C ARG A 261 12.43 -12.01 14.58
N ASP A 262 13.00 -10.92 15.06
CA ASP A 262 12.61 -9.57 14.64
C ASP A 262 13.11 -9.27 13.20
N ASN A 263 14.28 -9.79 12.80
CA ASN A 263 14.82 -9.65 11.44
C ASN A 263 14.28 -10.66 10.42
N SER A 264 13.36 -11.58 10.80
CA SER A 264 12.80 -12.56 9.86
C SER A 264 11.59 -12.04 9.07
N GLY A 265 11.02 -10.89 9.43
CA GLY A 265 9.82 -10.35 8.80
C GLY A 265 9.95 -10.18 7.28
N GLY A 266 11.08 -9.65 6.80
CA GLY A 266 11.34 -9.48 5.37
C GLY A 266 11.41 -10.80 4.59
N LEU A 267 11.95 -11.87 5.21
CA LEU A 267 12.01 -13.20 4.61
C LEU A 267 10.62 -13.82 4.46
N PHE A 268 9.73 -13.62 5.44
CA PHE A 268 8.34 -14.09 5.35
C PHE A 268 7.58 -13.38 4.22
N VAL A 269 7.69 -12.06 4.10
CA VAL A 269 7.05 -11.28 3.03
C VAL A 269 7.56 -11.76 1.65
N ALA A 270 8.88 -11.88 1.49
CA ALA A 270 9.48 -12.35 0.24
C ALA A 270 9.04 -13.79 -0.12
N ASN A 271 8.93 -14.69 0.85
CA ASN A 271 8.47 -16.06 0.64
C ASN A 271 6.99 -16.12 0.22
N TYR A 272 6.10 -15.38 0.90
CA TYR A 272 4.67 -15.34 0.55
C TYR A 272 4.43 -14.74 -0.83
N VAL A 273 5.10 -13.62 -1.14
CA VAL A 273 5.02 -13.00 -2.48
C VAL A 273 5.60 -13.94 -3.54
N GLY A 274 6.73 -14.59 -3.25
CA GLY A 274 7.35 -15.57 -4.14
C GLY A 274 6.42 -16.72 -4.52
N TRP A 275 5.73 -17.32 -3.54
CA TRP A 275 4.73 -18.37 -3.79
C TRP A 275 3.52 -17.84 -4.58
N GLY A 276 3.02 -16.65 -4.22
CA GLY A 276 1.88 -16.03 -4.92
C GLY A 276 2.18 -15.76 -6.39
N VAL A 277 3.30 -15.10 -6.68
CA VAL A 277 3.76 -14.82 -8.06
C VAL A 277 4.11 -16.12 -8.79
N GLY A 278 4.76 -17.06 -8.12
CA GLY A 278 5.15 -18.34 -8.70
C GLY A 278 3.97 -19.15 -9.20
N ILE A 279 2.99 -19.39 -8.31
CA ILE A 279 1.79 -20.16 -8.64
C ILE A 279 0.96 -19.46 -9.73
N ALA A 280 0.72 -18.15 -9.59
CA ALA A 280 -0.07 -17.39 -10.55
C ALA A 280 0.61 -17.33 -11.93
N GLY A 281 1.93 -17.14 -11.98
CA GLY A 281 2.70 -17.12 -13.22
C GLY A 281 2.69 -18.47 -13.94
N VAL A 282 2.89 -19.57 -13.21
CA VAL A 282 2.86 -20.93 -13.80
C VAL A 282 1.47 -21.28 -14.32
N ALA A 283 0.41 -21.02 -13.56
CA ALA A 283 -0.95 -21.29 -13.99
C ALA A 283 -1.32 -20.47 -15.24
N THR A 284 -1.04 -19.17 -15.22
CA THR A 284 -1.38 -18.26 -16.33
C THR A 284 -0.59 -18.59 -17.59
N GLY A 285 0.73 -18.80 -17.47
CA GLY A 285 1.58 -19.16 -18.61
C GLY A 285 1.20 -20.50 -19.23
N THR A 286 0.85 -21.50 -18.41
CA THR A 286 0.38 -22.81 -18.90
C THR A 286 -0.93 -22.68 -19.67
N VAL A 287 -1.91 -21.93 -19.14
CA VAL A 287 -3.19 -21.68 -19.81
C VAL A 287 -2.97 -20.97 -21.16
N LEU A 288 -2.13 -19.93 -21.21
CA LEU A 288 -1.83 -19.21 -22.45
C LEU A 288 -1.18 -20.11 -23.50
N LEU A 289 -0.25 -20.99 -23.10
CA LEU A 289 0.37 -21.94 -24.02
C LEU A 289 -0.62 -22.98 -24.55
N ILE A 290 -1.54 -23.48 -23.71
CA ILE A 290 -2.60 -24.41 -24.14
C ILE A 290 -3.54 -23.72 -25.13
N LEU A 291 -3.99 -22.50 -24.84
CA LEU A 291 -4.89 -21.74 -25.70
C LEU A 291 -4.22 -21.32 -27.02
N SER A 292 -2.89 -21.18 -27.04
CA SER A 292 -2.13 -20.90 -28.27
C SER A 292 -2.04 -22.06 -29.27
N ARG A 293 -2.56 -23.25 -28.92
CA ARG A 293 -2.57 -24.44 -29.80
C ARG A 293 -3.82 -24.55 -30.70
N GLY A 294 -4.60 -23.49 -30.88
CA GLY A 294 -5.83 -23.48 -31.69
C GLY A 294 -5.62 -23.29 -33.21
N LYS A 295 -5.98 -24.34 -33.98
CA LYS A 295 -6.15 -24.48 -35.45
C LYS A 295 -4.92 -24.24 -36.34
N GLU A 296 -4.14 -25.30 -36.56
CA GLU A 296 -3.41 -25.46 -37.81
C GLU A 296 -4.41 -25.49 -38.97
N ALA A 297 -4.45 -24.44 -39.79
CA ALA A 297 -5.18 -24.48 -41.05
C ALA A 297 -4.49 -25.53 -41.96
N PRO A 298 -5.25 -26.41 -42.64
CA PRO A 298 -4.66 -27.37 -43.57
C PRO A 298 -3.92 -26.56 -44.65
N LYS A 299 -2.66 -26.92 -44.94
CA LYS A 299 -1.88 -26.32 -46.02
C LYS A 299 -2.65 -26.47 -47.33
N GLN A 300 -3.41 -25.44 -47.74
CA GLN A 300 -4.02 -25.42 -49.06
C GLN A 300 -2.91 -25.17 -50.08
N GLY A 301 -2.58 -26.19 -50.88
CA GLY A 301 -1.71 -26.03 -52.04
C GLY A 301 -2.30 -24.97 -52.96
N ARG A 302 -1.54 -23.91 -53.26
CA ARG A 302 -1.93 -22.92 -54.26
C ARG A 302 -1.73 -23.54 -55.65
N MET A 303 -2.82 -23.71 -56.39
CA MET A 303 -2.78 -23.90 -57.83
C MET A 303 -2.93 -22.54 -58.50
N SER A 304 -1.96 -22.18 -59.34
CA SER A 304 -2.03 -21.01 -60.21
C SER A 304 -2.20 -21.46 -61.66
N PHE A 305 -3.13 -20.83 -62.37
CA PHE A 305 -3.31 -21.00 -63.81
C PHE A 305 -2.79 -19.76 -64.54
N GLY A 306 -2.03 -19.97 -65.61
CA GLY A 306 -1.59 -18.92 -66.52
C GLY A 306 -1.97 -19.27 -67.95
N ALA A 307 -2.54 -18.33 -68.69
CA ALA A 307 -2.77 -18.50 -70.12
C ALA A 307 -1.66 -17.78 -70.89
N THR A 308 -1.07 -18.46 -71.87
CA THR A 308 -0.06 -17.88 -72.77
C THR A 308 -0.55 -18.00 -74.21
N PRO A 309 -0.54 -16.90 -74.99
CA PRO A 309 -0.84 -16.94 -76.41
C PRO A 309 0.31 -17.59 -77.20
N LEU A 310 -0.03 -18.42 -78.19
CA LEU A 310 0.90 -19.04 -79.13
C LEU A 310 0.46 -18.70 -80.57
N PRO A 311 1.38 -18.72 -81.55
CA PRO A 311 1.00 -18.52 -82.95
C PRO A 311 0.07 -19.65 -83.41
N GLY A 312 -1.22 -19.33 -83.61
CA GLY A 312 -2.27 -20.28 -84.01
C GLY A 312 -3.19 -20.79 -82.89
N GLY A 313 -3.06 -20.32 -81.65
CA GLY A 313 -3.97 -20.70 -80.54
C GLY A 313 -3.53 -20.21 -79.15
N GLY A 314 -4.20 -20.67 -78.10
CA GLY A 314 -3.83 -20.38 -76.71
C GLY A 314 -3.57 -21.66 -75.91
N ALA A 315 -2.63 -21.61 -74.97
CA ALA A 315 -2.38 -22.69 -74.02
C ALA A 315 -2.61 -22.22 -72.57
N VAL A 316 -3.09 -23.12 -71.72
CA VAL A 316 -3.24 -22.88 -70.27
C VAL A 316 -2.25 -23.77 -69.52
N LEU A 317 -1.39 -23.14 -68.72
CA LEU A 317 -0.43 -23.80 -67.84
C LEU A 317 -0.97 -23.81 -66.41
N MET A 318 -0.92 -24.97 -65.76
CA MET A 318 -1.29 -25.15 -64.36
C MET A 318 -0.02 -25.49 -63.57
N ARG A 319 0.28 -24.70 -62.53
CA ARG A 319 1.42 -24.95 -61.63
C ARG A 319 0.92 -25.09 -60.20
N GLY A 320 1.30 -26.18 -59.55
CA GLY A 320 1.03 -26.42 -58.13
C GLY A 320 2.34 -26.60 -57.35
N SER A 321 2.36 -26.11 -56.12
CA SER A 321 3.39 -26.44 -55.13
C SER A 321 2.75 -27.28 -54.02
N PHE A 322 3.24 -28.50 -53.85
CA PHE A 322 2.85 -29.44 -52.79
C PHE A 322 3.79 -29.32 -51.59
#